data_AF-Q95QR9-F1
#
_entry.id   AF-Q95QR9-F1
#
_cell.length_a   1.000
_cell.length_b   1.000
_cell.length_c   1.000
_cell.angle_alpha   90.00
_cell.angle_beta   90.00
_cell.angle_gamma   90.00
#
_symmetry.space_group_name_H-M   'P 1'
#
loop_
_entity.id
_entity.type
_entity.pdbx_description
1 polymer ?
#
loop_
_entity_poly.entity_id
_entity_poly.type
_entity_poly.pdbx_seq_one_letter_code
_entity_poly.pdbx_strand_id
1 'polypeptide(L)'
;MIKHLVVLSLFALSAFGAKPLVCTNGFTLINNKCLRLFSTPLGHSASKSKCMEYGATLVTVKNAIENNSVSKIAASSSSSLWIGLYCFDSDVTKCMWDDSTGSAEMYNSFASGFPHVDIGKCVYHFTQGFLGGKWLNGDCDTETRAFVCELTETLEDSCEYNYNGHCYSFHQPATFAQAQVICEQECGNLASIHSSNENRYLSSIISSLSNKNYYIGASWPSTSVLTWLDGSTSDYNNISPSSAHEGNCALLSSQEQWLSSPCTSSQPFVCKRSVGSQCFSTPPLVTITPTPPNPSSCNSTLLMAPGKITSPNFPSNYGNNQFCSYHLSTLGSYRVALYFLTFTTEFFFDFVVVYDGDSASSPKMGNYSGSKNPFALTSTGNNMFVTFKSDHSNTFQGFDARFQSSV
;
A
#
# COMPACT_ATOMS: atom_id res chain seq x y z
N MET A 1 46.31 -0.47 -43.87
CA MET A 1 46.03 0.61 -42.91
C MET A 1 44.62 0.41 -42.36
N ILE A 2 44.51 -0.09 -41.14
CA ILE A 2 43.25 -0.35 -40.45
C ILE A 2 42.74 1.00 -39.90
N LYS A 3 41.67 1.54 -40.48
CA LYS A 3 40.96 2.69 -39.92
C LYS A 3 39.85 2.15 -39.03
N HIS A 4 40.02 2.28 -37.73
CA HIS A 4 39.01 1.96 -36.72
C HIS A 4 37.79 2.86 -36.91
N LEU A 5 36.71 2.30 -37.48
CA LEU A 5 35.39 2.90 -37.43
C LEU A 5 34.82 2.62 -36.02
N VAL A 6 34.89 3.62 -35.14
CA VAL A 6 34.17 3.61 -33.87
C VAL A 6 32.70 3.86 -34.18
N VAL A 7 31.90 2.79 -34.20
CA VAL A 7 30.44 2.88 -34.28
C VAL A 7 29.96 3.30 -32.91
N LEU A 8 29.66 4.59 -32.73
CA LEU A 8 28.89 5.06 -31.58
C LEU A 8 27.49 4.47 -31.67
N SER A 9 27.22 3.46 -30.86
CA SER A 9 25.88 2.97 -30.55
C SER A 9 25.13 4.08 -29.82
N LEU A 10 24.26 4.79 -30.56
CA LEU A 10 23.20 5.60 -29.99
C LEU A 10 22.24 4.65 -29.26
N PHE A 11 22.40 4.54 -27.94
CA PHE A 11 21.34 4.08 -27.07
C PHE A 11 20.19 5.08 -27.20
N ALA A 12 19.18 4.73 -27.98
CA ALA A 12 17.88 5.37 -27.91
C ALA A 12 17.30 5.09 -26.52
N LEU A 13 17.52 6.00 -25.57
CA LEU A 13 16.64 6.07 -24.41
C LEU A 13 15.26 6.42 -24.96
N SER A 14 14.39 5.41 -25.08
CA SER A 14 12.96 5.65 -25.12
C SER A 14 12.61 6.43 -23.87
N ALA A 15 12.43 7.75 -24.02
CA ALA A 15 11.84 8.58 -23.00
C ALA A 15 10.40 8.08 -22.81
N PHE A 16 10.20 7.13 -21.91
CA PHE A 16 8.91 6.97 -21.25
C PHE A 16 8.64 8.33 -20.59
N GLY A 17 7.85 9.17 -21.25
CA GLY A 17 7.45 10.45 -20.67
C GLY A 17 6.82 10.16 -19.31
N ALA A 18 7.32 10.82 -18.26
CA ALA A 18 6.71 10.73 -16.94
C ALA A 18 5.22 11.07 -17.09
N LYS A 19 4.34 10.17 -16.65
CA LYS A 19 2.89 10.39 -16.68
C LYS A 19 2.55 11.70 -15.96
N PRO A 20 1.59 12.50 -16.46
CA PRO A 20 1.26 13.76 -15.82
C PRO A 20 0.62 13.53 -14.46
N LEU A 21 0.84 14.49 -13.56
CA LEU A 21 0.19 14.55 -12.25
C LEU A 21 -1.27 14.97 -12.42
N VAL A 22 -2.18 14.27 -11.75
CA VAL A 22 -3.63 14.48 -11.81
C VAL A 22 -4.26 14.37 -10.43
N CYS A 23 -5.51 14.84 -10.33
CA CYS A 23 -6.35 14.72 -9.15
C CYS A 23 -7.56 13.84 -9.45
N THR A 24 -7.98 13.07 -8.45
CA THR A 24 -9.19 12.25 -8.51
C THR A 24 -10.32 12.84 -7.66
N ASN A 25 -11.47 12.18 -7.63
CA ASN A 25 -12.60 12.50 -6.73
C ASN A 25 -13.15 13.94 -6.85
N GLY A 26 -12.96 14.57 -8.02
CA GLY A 26 -13.40 15.95 -8.28
C GLY A 26 -12.54 17.04 -7.63
N PHE A 27 -11.31 16.71 -7.23
CA PHE A 27 -10.33 17.69 -6.76
C PHE A 27 -9.65 18.38 -7.95
N THR A 28 -9.17 19.60 -7.73
CA THR A 28 -8.50 20.43 -8.75
C THR A 28 -7.01 20.52 -8.45
N LEU A 29 -6.17 20.31 -9.47
CA LEU A 29 -4.72 20.43 -9.33
C LEU A 29 -4.31 21.91 -9.33
N ILE A 30 -3.75 22.38 -8.22
CA ILE A 30 -3.22 23.73 -8.07
C ILE A 30 -1.82 23.65 -7.47
N ASN A 31 -0.81 24.01 -8.26
CA ASN A 31 0.60 23.96 -7.85
C ASN A 31 0.98 22.60 -7.24
N ASN A 32 0.64 21.50 -7.94
CA ASN A 32 0.88 20.12 -7.54
C ASN A 32 0.12 19.63 -6.28
N LYS A 33 -0.87 20.40 -5.78
CA LYS A 33 -1.79 19.92 -4.76
C LYS A 33 -3.19 19.69 -5.31
N CYS A 34 -3.82 18.60 -4.91
CA CYS A 34 -5.22 18.35 -5.24
C CYS A 34 -6.12 18.93 -4.16
N LEU A 35 -6.80 20.02 -4.52
CA LEU A 35 -7.60 20.83 -3.59
C LEU A 35 -9.07 20.86 -4.02
N ARG A 36 -9.97 20.89 -3.05
CA ARG A 36 -11.42 21.06 -3.28
C ARG A 36 -12.02 22.01 -2.27
N LEU A 37 -12.61 23.11 -2.76
CA LEU A 37 -13.33 24.08 -1.94
C LEU A 37 -14.76 23.61 -1.66
N PHE A 38 -15.15 23.69 -0.38
CA PHE A 38 -16.53 23.58 0.07
C PHE A 38 -16.98 24.94 0.61
N SER A 39 -17.86 25.59 -0.13
CA SER A 39 -18.31 26.96 0.17
C SER A 39 -19.38 27.02 1.27
N THR A 40 -20.11 25.93 1.52
CA THR A 40 -21.08 25.84 2.61
C THR A 40 -20.35 25.87 3.96
N PRO A 41 -20.57 26.90 4.81
CA PRO A 41 -19.85 27.01 6.06
C PRO A 41 -20.18 25.90 7.05
N LEU A 42 -19.16 25.32 7.67
CA LEU A 42 -19.28 24.32 8.73
C LEU A 42 -18.29 24.65 9.87
N GLY A 43 -18.53 24.10 11.06
CA GLY A 43 -17.51 24.05 12.11
C GLY A 43 -16.32 23.19 11.67
N HIS A 44 -15.13 23.46 12.20
CA HIS A 44 -13.88 22.77 11.83
C HIS A 44 -14.00 21.25 11.94
N SER A 45 -14.55 20.74 13.05
CA SER A 45 -14.77 19.29 13.25
C SER A 45 -15.69 18.68 12.19
N ALA A 46 -16.75 19.39 11.80
CA ALA A 46 -17.66 18.95 10.76
C ALA A 46 -17.04 19.05 9.36
N SER A 47 -16.24 20.09 9.09
CA SER A 47 -15.44 20.23 7.86
C SER A 47 -14.45 19.09 7.70
N LYS A 48 -13.77 18.69 8.78
CA LYS A 48 -12.87 17.53 8.80
C LYS A 48 -13.60 16.24 8.42
N SER A 49 -14.73 15.95 9.06
CA SER A 49 -15.58 14.80 8.70
C SER A 49 -16.02 14.85 7.23
N LYS A 50 -16.35 16.04 6.72
CA LYS A 50 -16.74 16.20 5.32
C LYS A 50 -15.61 15.90 4.35
N CYS A 51 -14.36 16.27 4.67
CA CYS A 51 -13.21 15.88 3.87
C CYS A 51 -12.97 14.36 3.91
N MET A 52 -13.18 13.72 5.06
CA MET A 52 -13.02 12.26 5.21
C MET A 52 -13.97 11.46 4.31
N GLU A 53 -15.18 11.96 4.02
CA GLU A 53 -16.11 11.34 3.05
C GLU A 53 -15.50 11.17 1.65
N TYR A 54 -14.47 11.94 1.30
CA TYR A 54 -13.78 11.88 0.01
C TYR A 54 -12.42 11.16 0.07
N GLY A 55 -12.06 10.57 1.22
CA GLY A 55 -10.73 10.01 1.44
C GLY A 55 -9.66 11.07 1.72
N ALA A 56 -10.07 12.30 2.03
CA ALA A 56 -9.20 13.48 2.11
C ALA A 56 -8.97 13.94 3.56
N THR A 57 -8.12 14.96 3.72
CA THR A 57 -7.96 15.77 4.95
C THR A 57 -8.43 17.19 4.71
N LEU A 58 -8.56 17.99 5.76
CA LEU A 58 -8.48 19.44 5.59
C LEU A 58 -7.09 19.81 5.05
N VAL A 59 -7.01 20.88 4.26
CA VAL A 59 -5.78 21.26 3.55
C VAL A 59 -4.63 21.56 4.50
N THR A 60 -3.46 21.05 4.14
CA THR A 60 -2.19 21.33 4.81
C THR A 60 -1.40 22.37 4.02
N VAL A 61 -0.58 23.14 4.72
CA VAL A 61 0.21 24.21 4.12
C VAL A 61 1.64 24.20 4.64
N LYS A 62 2.56 23.66 3.84
CA LYS A 62 3.95 23.40 4.20
C LYS A 62 4.94 24.45 3.65
N ASN A 63 4.47 25.38 2.81
CA ASN A 63 5.27 26.45 2.25
C ASN A 63 4.38 27.60 1.70
N ALA A 64 5.03 28.68 1.25
CA ALA A 64 4.35 29.85 0.71
C ALA A 64 3.56 29.59 -0.59
N ILE A 65 4.00 28.64 -1.42
CA ILE A 65 3.32 28.30 -2.68
C ILE A 65 1.98 27.63 -2.36
N GLU A 66 1.97 26.69 -1.41
CA GLU A 66 0.75 26.03 -0.94
C GLU A 66 -0.20 27.01 -0.26
N ASN A 67 0.34 27.96 0.52
CA ASN A 67 -0.47 28.99 1.15
C ASN A 67 -1.21 29.84 0.11
N ASN A 68 -0.50 30.20 -0.96
CA ASN A 68 -1.09 30.91 -2.09
C ASN A 68 -2.09 30.03 -2.87
N SER A 69 -1.90 28.71 -2.94
CA SER A 69 -2.87 27.78 -3.53
C SER A 69 -4.22 27.80 -2.79
N VAL A 70 -4.22 27.94 -1.46
CA VAL A 70 -5.45 28.07 -0.65
C VAL A 70 -6.20 29.37 -0.99
N SER A 71 -5.50 30.51 -1.10
CA SER A 71 -6.10 31.76 -1.60
C SER A 71 -6.64 31.60 -3.03
N LYS A 72 -5.88 30.93 -3.89
CA LYS A 72 -6.22 30.76 -5.31
C LYS A 72 -7.48 29.93 -5.51
N ILE A 73 -7.66 28.84 -4.76
CA ILE A 73 -8.89 28.02 -4.86
C ILE A 73 -10.11 28.73 -4.28
N ALA A 74 -9.94 29.55 -3.24
CA ALA A 74 -11.03 30.37 -2.70
C ALA A 74 -11.58 31.38 -3.73
N ALA A 75 -10.69 31.86 -4.62
CA ALA A 75 -10.96 32.96 -5.52
C ALA A 75 -11.62 34.13 -4.77
N SER A 76 -12.76 34.65 -5.28
CA SER A 76 -13.56 35.69 -4.63
C SER A 76 -14.66 35.15 -3.69
N SER A 77 -14.83 33.84 -3.59
CA SER A 77 -16.05 33.23 -3.04
C SER A 77 -16.11 33.15 -1.51
N SER A 78 -14.97 33.22 -0.84
CA SER A 78 -14.88 33.05 0.63
C SER A 78 -13.72 33.88 1.16
N SER A 79 -13.96 34.66 2.22
CA SER A 79 -12.96 35.54 2.85
C SER A 79 -12.05 34.81 3.85
N SER A 80 -12.53 33.69 4.40
CA SER A 80 -11.79 32.85 5.35
C SER A 80 -12.13 31.39 5.15
N LEU A 81 -11.12 30.52 5.26
CA LEU A 81 -11.25 29.09 5.07
C LEU A 81 -10.69 28.31 6.26
N TRP A 82 -11.39 27.29 6.75
CA TRP A 82 -10.76 26.32 7.65
C TRP A 82 -9.64 25.57 6.90
N ILE A 83 -8.51 25.40 7.59
CA ILE A 83 -7.38 24.58 7.15
C ILE A 83 -7.13 23.47 8.18
N GLY A 84 -6.36 22.46 7.79
CA GLY A 84 -6.11 21.26 8.61
C GLY A 84 -5.02 21.47 9.65
N LEU A 85 -5.07 22.57 10.39
CA LEU A 85 -4.09 22.89 11.44
C LEU A 85 -4.78 23.11 12.78
N TYR A 86 -4.27 22.45 13.81
CA TYR A 86 -4.79 22.52 15.18
C TYR A 86 -3.65 22.85 16.16
N CYS A 87 -3.84 23.86 17.00
CA CYS A 87 -2.84 24.32 17.97
C CYS A 87 -3.20 23.90 19.39
N PHE A 88 -2.30 23.15 20.04
CA PHE A 88 -2.43 22.77 21.46
C PHE A 88 -1.99 23.88 22.42
N ASP A 89 -1.15 24.80 21.94
CA ASP A 89 -0.59 25.94 22.67
C ASP A 89 -0.41 27.14 21.70
N SER A 90 -0.07 28.32 22.22
CA SER A 90 0.27 29.51 21.43
C SER A 90 1.71 29.48 20.86
N ASP A 91 2.45 28.39 21.05
CA ASP A 91 3.68 28.07 20.33
C ASP A 91 3.39 27.37 18.99
N VAL A 92 3.93 27.90 17.89
CA VAL A 92 3.79 27.33 16.53
C VAL A 92 4.28 25.88 16.41
N THR A 93 5.25 25.46 17.24
CA THR A 93 5.73 24.07 17.28
C THR A 93 4.67 23.09 17.81
N LYS A 94 3.64 23.61 18.50
CA LYS A 94 2.50 22.86 19.03
C LYS A 94 1.26 22.93 18.14
N CYS A 95 1.39 23.47 16.93
CA CYS A 95 0.35 23.44 15.90
C CYS A 95 0.60 22.28 14.95
N MET A 96 -0.27 21.26 14.98
CA MET A 96 -0.14 19.99 14.27
C MET A 96 -1.08 19.90 13.08
N TRP A 97 -0.57 19.37 11.96
CA TRP A 97 -1.37 19.16 10.76
C TRP A 97 -2.26 17.91 10.86
N ASP A 98 -3.47 17.98 10.29
CA ASP A 98 -4.49 16.92 10.34
C ASP A 98 -4.09 15.61 9.63
N ASP A 99 -3.11 15.68 8.73
CA ASP A 99 -2.51 14.54 8.03
C ASP A 99 -1.39 13.86 8.84
N SER A 100 -1.08 14.36 10.04
CA SER A 100 -0.01 13.89 10.93
C SER A 100 1.41 13.99 10.34
N THR A 101 1.63 14.81 9.30
CA THR A 101 2.97 14.98 8.69
C THR A 101 3.84 16.05 9.39
N GLY A 102 3.53 16.37 10.65
CA GLY A 102 4.34 17.26 11.50
C GLY A 102 3.61 18.53 11.94
N SER A 103 4.40 19.56 12.29
CA SER A 103 3.92 20.83 12.85
C SER A 103 4.03 22.00 11.87
N ALA A 104 3.56 23.18 12.27
CA ALA A 104 3.74 24.45 11.57
C ALA A 104 5.11 25.13 11.83
N GLU A 105 6.05 24.44 12.46
CA GLU A 105 7.41 24.96 12.72
C GLU A 105 8.17 25.24 11.42
N MET A 106 8.11 24.31 10.46
CA MET A 106 8.83 24.40 9.19
C MET A 106 8.32 25.55 8.30
N TYR A 107 7.02 25.85 8.38
CA TYR A 107 6.40 26.97 7.69
C TYR A 107 5.12 27.36 8.42
N ASN A 108 4.98 28.66 8.66
CA ASN A 108 3.72 29.23 9.09
C ASN A 108 3.47 30.61 8.49
N SER A 109 2.20 31.00 8.44
CA SER A 109 1.77 32.33 8.01
C SER A 109 0.82 32.95 9.04
N PHE A 110 1.04 32.73 10.33
CA PHE A 110 0.22 33.35 11.36
C PHE A 110 0.25 34.88 11.26
N ALA A 111 -0.89 35.51 11.55
CA ALA A 111 -0.94 36.94 11.75
C ALA A 111 -0.15 37.33 13.02
N SER A 112 0.23 38.60 13.13
CA SER A 112 0.90 39.10 14.34
C SER A 112 0.03 38.83 15.58
N GLY A 113 0.62 38.24 16.62
CA GLY A 113 -0.08 37.86 17.85
C GLY A 113 -0.75 36.48 17.82
N PHE A 114 -0.55 35.69 16.76
CA PHE A 114 -1.06 34.33 16.61
C PHE A 114 0.10 33.31 16.51
N PRO A 115 -0.09 32.04 16.88
CA PRO A 115 -1.35 31.45 17.33
C PRO A 115 -1.80 31.93 18.71
N HIS A 116 -3.11 32.03 18.92
CA HIS A 116 -3.71 32.46 20.18
C HIS A 116 -4.80 31.45 20.57
N VAL A 117 -4.44 30.44 21.35
CA VAL A 117 -5.33 29.29 21.61
C VAL A 117 -6.50 29.59 22.53
N ASP A 118 -6.45 30.69 23.28
CA ASP A 118 -7.52 31.09 24.20
C ASP A 118 -8.81 31.48 23.49
N ILE A 119 -8.71 31.94 22.23
CA ILE A 119 -9.89 32.23 21.39
C ILE A 119 -10.33 31.03 20.55
N GLY A 120 -9.59 29.91 20.62
CA GLY A 120 -9.87 28.69 19.88
C GLY A 120 -8.62 27.98 19.37
N LYS A 121 -8.72 26.67 19.17
CA LYS A 121 -7.56 25.82 18.81
C LYS A 121 -7.47 25.51 17.32
N CYS A 122 -8.53 25.77 16.57
CA CYS A 122 -8.59 25.49 15.14
C CYS A 122 -8.11 26.70 14.35
N VAL A 123 -7.42 26.47 13.23
CA VAL A 123 -6.80 27.54 12.45
C VAL A 123 -7.54 27.73 11.13
N TYR A 124 -7.77 28.99 10.77
CA TYR A 124 -8.32 29.37 9.47
C TYR A 124 -7.39 30.34 8.73
N HIS A 125 -7.51 30.31 7.41
CA HIS A 125 -6.74 31.10 6.46
C HIS A 125 -7.59 32.23 5.89
N PHE A 126 -7.17 33.48 6.02
CA PHE A 126 -7.79 34.63 5.30
C PHE A 126 -7.34 34.66 3.85
N THR A 127 -8.28 34.76 2.93
CA THR A 127 -7.99 34.65 1.48
C THR A 127 -7.73 36.00 0.82
N GLN A 128 -8.17 37.10 1.44
CA GLN A 128 -8.19 38.43 0.85
C GLN A 128 -8.01 39.55 1.91
N GLY A 129 -7.85 40.77 1.42
CA GLY A 129 -7.72 41.97 2.25
C GLY A 129 -6.35 42.10 2.92
N PHE A 130 -6.26 42.94 3.94
CA PHE A 130 -5.00 43.20 4.67
C PHE A 130 -4.42 41.93 5.31
N LEU A 131 -5.28 40.98 5.68
CA LEU A 131 -4.88 39.69 6.25
C LEU A 131 -4.81 38.57 5.19
N GLY A 132 -4.89 38.88 3.89
CA GLY A 132 -4.79 37.87 2.84
C GLY A 132 -3.52 37.02 2.97
N GLY A 133 -3.68 35.70 2.98
CA GLY A 133 -2.60 34.74 3.21
C GLY A 133 -2.25 34.50 4.67
N LYS A 134 -2.91 35.15 5.65
CA LYS A 134 -2.59 35.02 7.08
C LYS A 134 -3.50 34.04 7.80
N TRP A 135 -2.94 33.41 8.83
CA TRP A 135 -3.62 32.42 9.66
C TRP A 135 -3.97 32.97 11.03
N LEU A 136 -5.17 32.66 11.51
CA LEU A 136 -5.63 32.99 12.84
C LEU A 136 -6.33 31.78 13.46
N ASN A 137 -6.45 31.80 14.78
CA ASN A 137 -7.22 30.86 15.56
C ASN A 137 -8.69 31.24 15.58
N GLY A 138 -9.57 30.24 15.63
CA GLY A 138 -11.00 30.40 15.89
C GLY A 138 -11.54 29.20 16.66
N ASP A 139 -12.71 29.37 17.24
CA ASP A 139 -13.39 28.29 17.95
C ASP A 139 -13.78 27.17 16.96
N CYS A 140 -13.47 25.93 17.31
CA CYS A 140 -13.56 24.80 16.39
C CYS A 140 -14.99 24.46 15.97
N ASP A 141 -15.98 24.71 16.82
CA ASP A 141 -17.33 24.18 16.62
C ASP A 141 -18.40 25.27 16.59
N THR A 142 -18.19 26.41 17.28
CA THR A 142 -19.15 27.52 17.30
C THR A 142 -18.99 28.47 16.12
N GLU A 143 -17.80 28.56 15.53
CA GLU A 143 -17.55 29.34 14.32
C GLU A 143 -17.68 28.46 13.07
N THR A 144 -18.36 28.98 12.05
CA THR A 144 -18.52 28.27 10.77
C THR A 144 -17.81 29.02 9.64
N ARG A 145 -17.12 28.26 8.78
CA ARG A 145 -16.40 28.80 7.63
C ARG A 145 -16.47 27.83 6.46
N ALA A 146 -16.36 28.37 5.25
CA ALA A 146 -15.99 27.55 4.11
C ALA A 146 -14.64 26.86 4.39
N PHE A 147 -14.32 25.80 3.67
CA PHE A 147 -13.13 25.00 3.97
C PHE A 147 -12.59 24.34 2.71
N VAL A 148 -11.32 23.96 2.76
CA VAL A 148 -10.65 23.30 1.64
C VAL A 148 -10.18 21.94 2.09
N CYS A 149 -10.58 20.92 1.34
CA CYS A 149 -10.06 19.58 1.50
C CYS A 149 -8.85 19.38 0.58
N GLU A 150 -7.94 18.51 1.00
CA GLU A 150 -6.77 18.07 0.25
C GLU A 150 -6.79 16.55 0.10
N LEU A 151 -6.61 16.09 -1.13
CA LEU A 151 -6.40 14.69 -1.45
C LEU A 151 -4.97 14.54 -2.00
N THR A 152 -4.32 13.39 -1.78
CA THR A 152 -3.01 13.14 -2.37
C THR A 152 -3.13 13.05 -3.89
N GLU A 153 -2.25 13.74 -4.58
CA GLU A 153 -2.09 13.70 -6.02
C GLU A 153 -1.70 12.29 -6.51
N THR A 154 -1.92 12.04 -7.80
CA THR A 154 -1.51 10.77 -8.41
C THR A 154 -1.09 10.97 -9.86
N LEU A 155 -0.64 9.89 -10.50
CA LEU A 155 -0.28 9.89 -11.91
C LEU A 155 -1.47 9.40 -12.76
N GLU A 156 -1.60 9.94 -13.97
CA GLU A 156 -2.70 9.58 -14.88
C GLU A 156 -2.73 8.08 -15.21
N ASP A 157 -3.88 7.45 -15.02
CA ASP A 157 -4.15 6.04 -15.35
C ASP A 157 -5.62 5.85 -15.68
N SER A 158 -5.96 4.75 -16.35
CA SER A 158 -7.33 4.42 -16.75
C SER A 158 -8.15 3.76 -15.63
N CYS A 159 -7.56 3.46 -14.47
CA CYS A 159 -8.27 2.87 -13.36
C CYS A 159 -9.25 3.85 -12.69
N GLU A 160 -10.38 3.34 -12.22
CA GLU A 160 -11.44 4.12 -11.59
C GLU A 160 -10.98 4.73 -10.25
N TYR A 161 -10.35 3.91 -9.40
CA TYR A 161 -9.82 4.34 -8.10
C TYR A 161 -8.30 4.48 -8.21
N ASN A 162 -7.84 5.73 -8.24
CA ASN A 162 -6.44 6.08 -8.45
C ASN A 162 -5.97 7.04 -7.34
N TYR A 163 -4.92 6.65 -6.62
CA TYR A 163 -4.41 7.37 -5.46
C TYR A 163 -2.92 7.12 -5.28
N ASN A 164 -2.15 8.21 -5.12
CA ASN A 164 -0.72 8.19 -4.79
C ASN A 164 0.13 7.23 -5.64
N GLY A 165 -0.02 7.29 -6.97
CA GLY A 165 0.71 6.45 -7.92
C GLY A 165 0.23 5.01 -8.01
N HIS A 166 -0.90 4.66 -7.41
CA HIS A 166 -1.47 3.32 -7.41
C HIS A 166 -2.92 3.30 -7.86
N CYS A 167 -3.30 2.20 -8.49
CA CYS A 167 -4.65 1.87 -8.89
C CYS A 167 -5.24 0.80 -7.99
N TYR A 168 -6.52 0.96 -7.64
CA TYR A 168 -7.26 0.02 -6.82
C TYR A 168 -8.48 -0.50 -7.56
N SER A 169 -8.76 -1.79 -7.39
CA SER A 169 -9.90 -2.48 -7.99
C SER A 169 -10.58 -3.34 -6.92
N PHE A 170 -11.91 -3.24 -6.84
CA PHE A 170 -12.72 -3.91 -5.84
C PHE A 170 -13.46 -5.09 -6.46
N HIS A 171 -13.35 -6.25 -5.83
CA HIS A 171 -13.76 -7.53 -6.40
C HIS A 171 -14.77 -8.27 -5.54
N GLN A 172 -15.45 -9.23 -6.17
CA GLN A 172 -16.42 -10.11 -5.51
C GLN A 172 -15.74 -11.08 -4.52
N PRO A 173 -16.51 -11.72 -3.62
CA PRO A 173 -15.94 -12.58 -2.61
C PRO A 173 -15.12 -13.77 -3.14
N ALA A 174 -13.92 -13.95 -2.58
CA ALA A 174 -13.05 -15.10 -2.80
C ALA A 174 -12.27 -15.43 -1.52
N THR A 175 -11.67 -16.63 -1.46
CA THR A 175 -10.69 -16.94 -0.41
C THR A 175 -9.45 -16.06 -0.57
N PHE A 176 -8.69 -15.83 0.49
CA PHE A 176 -7.53 -14.92 0.44
C PHE A 176 -6.49 -15.33 -0.63
N ALA A 177 -6.21 -16.63 -0.76
CA ALA A 177 -5.31 -17.16 -1.78
C ALA A 177 -5.85 -16.95 -3.20
N GLN A 178 -7.14 -17.17 -3.43
CA GLN A 178 -7.77 -16.92 -4.74
C GLN A 178 -7.80 -15.43 -5.07
N ALA A 179 -8.08 -14.59 -4.08
CA ALA A 179 -8.10 -13.14 -4.21
C ALA A 179 -6.72 -12.61 -4.65
N GLN A 180 -5.65 -13.11 -4.02
CA GLN A 180 -4.27 -12.78 -4.45
C GLN A 180 -4.00 -13.21 -5.89
N VAL A 181 -4.40 -14.41 -6.30
CA VAL A 181 -4.24 -14.87 -7.68
C VAL A 181 -4.96 -13.96 -8.68
N ILE A 182 -6.14 -13.45 -8.32
CA ILE A 182 -6.88 -12.50 -9.15
C ILE A 182 -6.14 -11.16 -9.24
N CYS A 183 -5.62 -10.64 -8.12
CA CYS A 183 -4.84 -9.40 -8.14
C CYS A 183 -3.56 -9.51 -8.98
N GLU A 184 -2.92 -10.68 -8.98
CA GLU A 184 -1.73 -10.94 -9.80
C GLU A 184 -2.06 -10.99 -11.31
N GLN A 185 -3.28 -11.40 -11.68
CA GLN A 185 -3.77 -11.29 -13.07
C GLN A 185 -3.97 -9.83 -13.50
N GLU A 186 -4.08 -8.90 -12.55
CA GLU A 186 -4.12 -7.45 -12.78
C GLU A 186 -2.75 -6.77 -12.62
N CYS A 187 -1.67 -7.55 -12.54
CA CYS A 187 -0.31 -7.04 -12.34
C CYS A 187 -0.19 -6.24 -11.05
N GLY A 188 -0.91 -6.69 -10.03
CA GLY A 188 -0.90 -6.14 -8.70
C GLY A 188 -0.90 -7.25 -7.65
N ASN A 189 -1.21 -6.86 -6.43
CA ASN A 189 -1.38 -7.76 -5.28
C ASN A 189 -2.64 -7.35 -4.53
N LEU A 190 -3.08 -8.16 -3.58
CA LEU A 190 -3.99 -7.67 -2.55
C LEU A 190 -3.39 -6.42 -1.89
N ALA A 191 -4.23 -5.40 -1.65
CA ALA A 191 -3.73 -4.07 -1.35
C ALA A 191 -2.90 -4.01 -0.06
N SER A 192 -1.65 -3.54 -0.18
CA SER A 192 -0.87 -3.04 0.94
C SER A 192 -1.28 -1.62 1.30
N ILE A 193 -1.14 -1.24 2.57
CA ILE A 193 -1.51 0.10 3.07
C ILE A 193 -0.36 0.65 3.93
N HIS A 194 0.18 1.80 3.53
CA HIS A 194 1.40 2.39 4.11
C HIS A 194 1.16 3.74 4.78
N SER A 195 -0.08 4.21 4.85
CA SER A 195 -0.42 5.45 5.55
C SER A 195 -1.87 5.51 6.00
N SER A 196 -2.15 6.38 6.97
CA SER A 196 -3.51 6.71 7.38
C SER A 196 -4.35 7.33 6.25
N ASN A 197 -3.73 8.06 5.33
CA ASN A 197 -4.43 8.69 4.22
C ASN A 197 -4.84 7.68 3.15
N GLU A 198 -3.96 6.74 2.80
CA GLU A 198 -4.29 5.61 1.92
C GLU A 198 -5.40 4.74 2.53
N ASN A 199 -5.29 4.44 3.83
CA ASN A 199 -6.28 3.70 4.57
C ASN A 199 -7.67 4.37 4.51
N ARG A 200 -7.71 5.67 4.79
CA ARG A 200 -8.93 6.47 4.72
C ARG A 200 -9.49 6.54 3.30
N TYR A 201 -8.64 6.70 2.29
CA TYR A 201 -9.05 6.71 0.90
C TYR A 201 -9.82 5.43 0.54
N LEU A 202 -9.25 4.27 0.86
CA LEU A 202 -9.91 2.99 0.61
C LEU A 202 -11.18 2.81 1.44
N SER A 203 -11.18 3.16 2.73
CA SER A 203 -12.36 3.09 3.57
C SER A 203 -13.49 4.02 3.11
N SER A 204 -13.16 5.19 2.55
CA SER A 204 -14.16 6.10 1.97
C SER A 204 -14.87 5.47 0.78
N ILE A 205 -14.15 4.74 -0.08
CA ILE A 205 -14.74 3.98 -1.19
C ILE A 205 -15.62 2.86 -0.63
N ILE A 206 -15.09 2.03 0.29
CA ILE A 206 -15.81 0.93 0.92
C ILE A 206 -17.10 1.41 1.61
N SER A 207 -17.10 2.61 2.20
CA SER A 207 -18.29 3.16 2.84
C SER A 207 -19.48 3.32 1.88
N SER A 208 -19.19 3.59 0.60
CA SER A 208 -20.18 3.73 -0.48
C SER A 208 -20.59 2.41 -1.13
N LEU A 209 -19.81 1.34 -0.93
CA LEU A 209 -20.09 0.00 -1.47
C LEU A 209 -21.08 -0.77 -0.60
N SER A 210 -21.66 -1.84 -1.15
CA SER A 210 -22.64 -2.69 -0.44
C SER A 210 -22.02 -3.47 0.73
N ASN A 211 -20.84 -4.05 0.51
CA ASN A 211 -20.06 -4.71 1.55
C ASN A 211 -19.29 -3.68 2.37
N LYS A 212 -19.05 -3.99 3.65
CA LYS A 212 -18.38 -3.07 4.59
C LYS A 212 -16.99 -3.51 5.02
N ASN A 213 -16.54 -4.68 4.57
CA ASN A 213 -15.24 -5.26 4.88
C ASN A 213 -14.67 -5.90 3.61
N TYR A 214 -13.40 -5.64 3.31
CA TYR A 214 -12.71 -6.16 2.12
C TYR A 214 -11.33 -6.71 2.49
N TYR A 215 -10.91 -7.86 1.95
CA TYR A 215 -9.54 -8.34 2.13
C TYR A 215 -8.55 -7.32 1.56
N ILE A 216 -7.55 -7.04 2.37
CA ILE A 216 -6.31 -6.35 2.01
C ILE A 216 -5.17 -7.35 2.10
N GLY A 217 -3.99 -7.02 1.57
CA GLY A 217 -2.86 -7.94 1.45
C GLY A 217 -2.15 -8.28 2.76
N ALA A 218 -2.74 -7.99 3.92
CA ALA A 218 -2.14 -8.22 5.22
C ALA A 218 -2.56 -9.57 5.81
N SER A 219 -1.62 -10.24 6.46
CA SER A 219 -1.87 -11.45 7.24
C SER A 219 -1.07 -11.44 8.54
N TRP A 220 -1.52 -12.23 9.51
CA TRP A 220 -0.81 -12.45 10.77
C TRP A 220 -0.29 -13.88 10.88
N PRO A 221 0.99 -14.14 10.53
CA PRO A 221 1.61 -15.45 10.72
C PRO A 221 1.72 -15.85 12.20
N SER A 222 1.66 -14.88 13.11
CA SER A 222 1.62 -15.01 14.57
C SER A 222 1.01 -13.75 15.21
N THR A 223 0.65 -13.80 16.50
CA THR A 223 -0.02 -12.71 17.23
C THR A 223 0.65 -11.33 17.15
N SER A 224 1.97 -11.28 16.97
CA SER A 224 2.76 -10.05 17.00
C SER A 224 3.38 -9.66 15.65
N VAL A 225 3.10 -10.40 14.59
CA VAL A 225 3.73 -10.20 13.27
C VAL A 225 2.65 -9.97 12.22
N LEU A 226 2.69 -8.81 11.58
CA LEU A 226 1.92 -8.49 10.39
C LEU A 226 2.86 -8.59 9.18
N THR A 227 2.40 -9.19 8.09
CA THR A 227 3.13 -9.20 6.81
C THR A 227 2.24 -8.79 5.66
N TRP A 228 2.77 -8.01 4.72
CA TRP A 228 2.12 -7.72 3.45
C TRP A 228 2.48 -8.76 2.39
N LEU A 229 1.49 -9.24 1.64
CA LEU A 229 1.66 -10.21 0.55
C LEU A 229 2.43 -9.66 -0.65
N ASP A 230 2.59 -8.36 -0.80
CA ASP A 230 3.46 -7.79 -1.83
C ASP A 230 4.93 -7.69 -1.34
N GLY A 231 5.21 -8.02 -0.08
CA GLY A 231 6.54 -8.00 0.52
C GLY A 231 7.01 -6.60 0.92
N SER A 232 6.12 -5.60 0.85
CA SER A 232 6.35 -4.25 1.34
C SER A 232 6.53 -4.21 2.85
N THR A 233 7.15 -3.13 3.34
CA THR A 233 7.42 -2.95 4.77
C THR A 233 6.14 -2.67 5.56
N SER A 234 6.03 -3.20 6.78
CA SER A 234 4.96 -2.85 7.71
C SER A 234 5.30 -1.57 8.47
N ASP A 235 5.10 -0.43 7.83
CA ASP A 235 5.37 0.94 8.32
C ASP A 235 4.12 1.65 8.88
N TYR A 236 2.94 1.16 8.56
CA TYR A 236 1.66 1.63 9.08
C TYR A 236 0.78 0.45 9.51
N ASN A 237 -0.03 0.67 10.53
CA ASN A 237 -1.08 -0.27 10.91
C ASN A 237 -2.29 0.46 11.49
N ASN A 238 -3.48 -0.10 11.27
CA ASN A 238 -4.72 0.35 11.90
C ASN A 238 -5.53 -0.84 12.44
N ILE A 239 -4.82 -1.74 13.10
CA ILE A 239 -5.35 -3.03 13.54
C ILE A 239 -6.34 -2.82 14.68
N SER A 240 -7.55 -3.37 14.53
CA SER A 240 -8.57 -3.29 15.57
C SER A 240 -8.10 -3.99 16.86
N PRO A 241 -8.11 -3.32 18.02
CA PRO A 241 -7.74 -3.93 19.30
C PRO A 241 -8.64 -5.10 19.70
N SER A 242 -9.83 -5.23 19.10
CA SER A 242 -10.83 -6.24 19.46
C SER A 242 -10.66 -7.59 18.75
N SER A 243 -9.72 -7.74 17.82
CA SER A 243 -9.60 -8.97 17.02
C SER A 243 -8.46 -9.89 17.49
N ALA A 244 -8.62 -11.20 17.31
CA ALA A 244 -7.59 -12.18 17.61
C ALA A 244 -6.65 -12.32 16.39
N HIS A 245 -5.47 -11.72 16.47
CA HIS A 245 -4.54 -11.56 15.35
C HIS A 245 -3.59 -12.74 15.15
N GLU A 246 -4.06 -13.98 15.32
CA GLU A 246 -3.23 -15.17 15.12
C GLU A 246 -3.86 -16.10 14.10
N GLY A 247 -3.12 -16.42 13.03
CA GLY A 247 -3.65 -17.31 12.01
C GLY A 247 -4.87 -16.72 11.31
N ASN A 248 -4.98 -15.39 11.22
CA ASN A 248 -5.98 -14.70 10.39
C ASN A 248 -5.39 -13.84 9.24
N CYS A 249 -6.25 -13.49 8.29
CA CYS A 249 -6.03 -12.55 7.19
C CYS A 249 -6.79 -11.25 7.48
N ALA A 250 -6.28 -10.13 6.96
CA ALA A 250 -6.79 -8.81 7.30
C ALA A 250 -7.90 -8.35 6.36
N LEU A 251 -8.97 -7.81 6.96
CA LEU A 251 -10.04 -7.10 6.28
C LEU A 251 -9.93 -5.61 6.60
N LEU A 252 -9.93 -4.74 5.60
CA LEU A 252 -10.19 -3.32 5.80
C LEU A 252 -11.69 -3.08 5.93
N SER A 253 -12.10 -2.41 7.02
CA SER A 253 -13.49 -2.02 7.24
C SER A 253 -13.80 -0.61 6.72
N SER A 254 -15.09 -0.32 6.52
CA SER A 254 -15.58 1.05 6.27
C SER A 254 -15.30 2.02 7.42
N GLN A 255 -14.97 1.50 8.62
CA GLN A 255 -14.63 2.26 9.82
C GLN A 255 -13.11 2.45 9.97
N GLU A 256 -12.35 2.33 8.87
CA GLU A 256 -10.88 2.46 8.80
C GLU A 256 -10.07 1.37 9.52
N GLN A 257 -10.67 0.62 10.43
CA GLN A 257 -9.98 -0.42 11.19
C GLN A 257 -9.74 -1.69 10.36
N TRP A 258 -8.63 -2.38 10.66
CA TRP A 258 -8.34 -3.71 10.12
C TRP A 258 -8.84 -4.79 11.06
N LEU A 259 -9.67 -5.69 10.54
CA LEU A 259 -10.28 -6.79 11.26
C LEU A 259 -9.61 -8.10 10.87
N SER A 260 -9.68 -9.10 11.76
CA SER A 260 -9.19 -10.44 11.47
C SER A 260 -10.28 -11.35 10.89
N SER A 261 -9.98 -12.10 9.84
CA SER A 261 -10.85 -13.15 9.28
C SER A 261 -10.03 -14.40 8.94
N PRO A 262 -10.57 -15.62 9.11
CA PRO A 262 -9.89 -16.82 8.62
C PRO A 262 -9.61 -16.70 7.13
N CYS A 263 -8.38 -16.97 6.68
CA CYS A 263 -7.98 -16.79 5.27
C CYS A 263 -8.75 -17.67 4.28
N THR A 264 -9.36 -18.75 4.77
CA THR A 264 -10.24 -19.65 4.01
C THR A 264 -11.65 -19.09 3.81
N SER A 265 -12.00 -18.00 4.50
CA SER A 265 -13.31 -17.36 4.37
C SER A 265 -13.40 -16.64 3.04
N SER A 266 -14.56 -16.71 2.39
CA SER A 266 -14.83 -15.95 1.17
C SER A 266 -15.24 -14.52 1.54
N GLN A 267 -14.41 -13.54 1.17
CA GLN A 267 -14.66 -12.12 1.43
C GLN A 267 -14.37 -11.32 0.17
N PRO A 268 -15.11 -10.23 -0.09
CA PRO A 268 -14.75 -9.34 -1.19
C PRO A 268 -13.36 -8.75 -0.90
N PHE A 269 -12.66 -8.27 -1.91
CA PHE A 269 -11.25 -7.90 -1.75
C PHE A 269 -10.87 -6.70 -2.62
N VAL A 270 -9.76 -6.06 -2.27
CA VAL A 270 -9.20 -4.94 -3.01
C VAL A 270 -7.81 -5.29 -3.50
N CYS A 271 -7.60 -5.16 -4.81
CA CYS A 271 -6.29 -5.27 -5.42
C CYS A 271 -5.65 -3.88 -5.54
N LYS A 272 -4.31 -3.85 -5.54
CA LYS A 272 -3.48 -2.67 -5.73
C LYS A 272 -2.40 -2.96 -6.77
N ARG A 273 -2.27 -2.09 -7.76
CA ARG A 273 -1.17 -2.11 -8.74
C ARG A 273 -0.57 -0.72 -8.91
N SER A 274 0.69 -0.63 -9.33
CA SER A 274 1.28 0.67 -9.67
C SER A 274 0.65 1.25 -10.94
N VAL A 275 0.54 2.57 -11.01
CA VAL A 275 0.10 3.30 -12.21
C VAL A 275 1.03 2.98 -13.37
N GLY A 276 0.45 2.75 -14.56
CA GLY A 276 1.17 2.36 -15.77
C GLY A 276 1.46 0.87 -15.88
N SER A 277 1.19 0.07 -14.85
CA SER A 277 1.27 -1.39 -14.95
C SER A 277 0.23 -1.90 -15.94
N GLN A 278 0.68 -2.48 -17.05
CA GLN A 278 -0.17 -3.15 -18.03
C GLN A 278 0.19 -4.63 -18.05
N CYS A 279 -0.81 -5.48 -17.85
CA CYS A 279 -0.63 -6.90 -18.13
C CYS A 279 -0.66 -7.09 -19.64
N PHE A 280 0.48 -7.50 -20.20
CA PHE A 280 0.47 -8.07 -21.54
C PHE A 280 -0.34 -9.36 -21.46
N SER A 281 -1.61 -9.32 -21.82
CA SER A 281 -2.51 -10.49 -21.82
C SER A 281 -2.09 -11.55 -22.84
N THR A 282 -1.03 -11.32 -23.60
CA THR A 282 -0.26 -12.38 -24.24
C THR A 282 1.19 -12.27 -23.77
N PRO A 283 1.72 -13.27 -23.05
CA PRO A 283 3.17 -13.44 -23.00
C PRO A 283 3.69 -13.38 -24.45
N PRO A 284 4.87 -12.80 -24.73
CA PRO A 284 5.51 -13.06 -26.01
C PRO A 284 5.48 -14.58 -26.22
N LEU A 285 5.23 -15.03 -27.45
CA LEU A 285 5.23 -16.46 -27.81
C LEU A 285 6.64 -17.02 -27.61
N VAL A 286 7.03 -17.22 -26.36
CA VAL A 286 8.12 -18.09 -25.99
C VAL A 286 7.56 -19.47 -26.20
N THR A 287 8.23 -20.25 -27.02
CA THR A 287 7.94 -21.67 -27.18
C THR A 287 8.04 -22.31 -25.81
N ILE A 288 6.89 -22.45 -25.14
CA ILE A 288 6.78 -23.17 -23.88
C ILE A 288 7.11 -24.62 -24.22
N THR A 289 8.29 -25.07 -23.80
CA THR A 289 8.40 -26.48 -23.42
C THR A 289 7.25 -26.73 -22.44
N PRO A 290 6.42 -27.76 -22.67
CA PRO A 290 5.21 -27.96 -21.88
C PRO A 290 5.58 -27.90 -20.40
N THR A 291 4.76 -27.17 -19.63
CA THR A 291 4.84 -27.13 -18.17
C THR A 291 5.04 -28.57 -17.69
N PRO A 292 6.16 -28.89 -17.01
CA PRO A 292 6.35 -30.23 -16.52
C PRO A 292 5.12 -30.58 -15.67
N PRO A 293 4.59 -31.82 -15.79
CA PRO A 293 3.34 -32.23 -15.14
C PRO A 293 3.36 -32.09 -13.61
N ASN A 294 4.50 -31.74 -13.02
CA ASN A 294 4.65 -31.41 -11.62
C ASN A 294 5.18 -29.97 -11.48
N PRO A 295 4.35 -28.99 -11.06
CA PRO A 295 4.76 -27.61 -10.86
C PRO A 295 5.69 -27.43 -9.65
N SER A 296 5.97 -28.51 -8.89
CA SER A 296 6.79 -28.42 -7.69
C SER A 296 8.10 -27.71 -7.94
N SER A 297 8.75 -27.90 -9.10
CA SER A 297 10.13 -27.43 -9.35
C SER A 297 11.11 -27.98 -8.30
N CYS A 298 10.76 -29.09 -7.65
CA CYS A 298 11.54 -29.72 -6.60
C CYS A 298 12.91 -30.14 -7.14
N ASN A 299 13.97 -29.79 -6.40
CA ASN A 299 15.37 -29.99 -6.80
C ASN A 299 15.77 -29.20 -8.06
N SER A 300 15.16 -28.04 -8.27
CA SER A 300 15.60 -27.08 -9.29
C SER A 300 16.91 -26.41 -8.87
N THR A 301 17.84 -26.28 -9.83
CA THR A 301 19.16 -25.66 -9.60
C THR A 301 19.14 -24.14 -9.61
N LEU A 302 18.24 -23.50 -10.37
CA LEU A 302 18.07 -22.05 -10.41
C LEU A 302 16.71 -21.71 -11.03
N LEU A 303 15.87 -20.95 -10.33
CA LEU A 303 14.59 -20.43 -10.78
C LEU A 303 14.65 -18.90 -10.79
N MET A 304 14.53 -18.30 -11.97
CA MET A 304 14.53 -16.84 -12.13
C MET A 304 13.15 -16.25 -11.83
N ALA A 305 13.12 -15.10 -11.16
CA ALA A 305 11.91 -14.33 -10.93
C ALA A 305 11.34 -13.74 -12.24
N PRO A 306 10.00 -13.61 -12.38
CA PRO A 306 8.97 -14.13 -11.47
C PRO A 306 8.75 -15.65 -11.67
N GLY A 307 8.38 -16.34 -10.60
CA GLY A 307 8.12 -17.79 -10.67
C GLY A 307 7.22 -18.32 -9.56
N LYS A 308 7.05 -19.65 -9.55
CA LYS A 308 6.23 -20.40 -8.61
C LYS A 308 6.96 -21.67 -8.16
N ILE A 309 6.85 -22.00 -6.89
CA ILE A 309 7.31 -23.27 -6.30
C ILE A 309 6.17 -23.88 -5.49
N THR A 310 6.06 -25.21 -5.51
CA THR A 310 5.09 -25.92 -4.68
C THR A 310 5.75 -27.12 -4.01
N SER A 311 5.12 -27.61 -2.95
CA SER A 311 5.42 -28.94 -2.44
C SER A 311 5.18 -30.01 -3.53
N PRO A 312 5.81 -31.18 -3.44
CA PRO A 312 5.50 -32.31 -4.31
C PRO A 312 3.99 -32.61 -4.33
N ASN A 313 3.47 -32.93 -5.52
CA ASN A 313 2.07 -33.32 -5.77
C ASN A 313 0.99 -32.26 -5.53
N PHE A 314 1.34 -31.02 -5.15
CA PHE A 314 0.37 -29.95 -4.94
C PHE A 314 -0.57 -29.79 -6.17
N PRO A 315 -1.90 -29.69 -6.00
CA PRO A 315 -2.67 -29.43 -4.76
C PRO A 315 -3.01 -30.68 -3.93
N SER A 316 -2.53 -31.87 -4.32
CA SER A 316 -2.64 -33.08 -3.50
C SER A 316 -1.56 -33.10 -2.42
N ASN A 317 -1.72 -34.00 -1.44
CA ASN A 317 -0.77 -34.10 -0.36
C ASN A 317 0.64 -34.51 -0.85
N TYR A 318 1.67 -33.94 -0.23
CA TYR A 318 3.05 -34.39 -0.44
C TYR A 318 3.25 -35.83 0.08
N GLY A 319 4.33 -36.50 -0.34
CA GLY A 319 4.67 -37.84 0.16
C GLY A 319 5.49 -37.80 1.46
N ASN A 320 5.63 -38.95 2.11
CA ASN A 320 6.56 -39.10 3.24
C ASN A 320 8.02 -39.12 2.74
N ASN A 321 8.95 -38.77 3.63
CA ASN A 321 10.40 -38.79 3.44
C ASN A 321 10.86 -38.00 2.21
N GLN A 322 10.18 -36.90 1.90
CA GLN A 322 10.53 -36.04 0.78
C GLN A 322 11.58 -35.02 1.20
N PHE A 323 12.46 -34.69 0.27
CA PHE A 323 13.37 -33.57 0.38
C PHE A 323 13.38 -32.81 -0.94
N CYS A 324 13.08 -31.53 -0.88
CA CYS A 324 13.12 -30.62 -2.02
C CYS A 324 13.96 -29.41 -1.70
N SER A 325 14.75 -28.97 -2.66
CA SER A 325 15.41 -27.67 -2.65
C SER A 325 14.99 -26.81 -3.84
N TYR A 326 14.96 -25.50 -3.62
CA TYR A 326 14.66 -24.48 -4.62
C TYR A 326 15.65 -23.34 -4.48
N HIS A 327 16.39 -23.03 -5.54
CA HIS A 327 17.23 -21.84 -5.61
C HIS A 327 16.50 -20.77 -6.42
N LEU A 328 16.05 -19.71 -5.76
CA LEU A 328 15.34 -18.58 -6.35
C LEU A 328 16.32 -17.43 -6.57
N SER A 329 16.23 -16.76 -7.72
CA SER A 329 17.11 -15.65 -8.05
C SER A 329 16.42 -14.55 -8.84
N THR A 330 16.94 -13.33 -8.73
CA THR A 330 16.53 -12.17 -9.53
C THR A 330 17.74 -11.45 -10.13
N LEU A 331 17.50 -10.55 -11.07
CA LEU A 331 18.53 -9.82 -11.81
C LEU A 331 19.10 -8.66 -10.98
N GLY A 332 20.36 -8.32 -11.23
CA GLY A 332 20.98 -7.08 -10.70
C GLY A 332 20.97 -6.98 -9.18
N SER A 333 20.64 -5.79 -8.66
CA SER A 333 20.57 -5.48 -7.24
C SER A 333 19.17 -5.65 -6.63
N TYR A 334 18.22 -6.20 -7.39
CA TYR A 334 16.88 -6.46 -6.87
C TYR A 334 16.91 -7.55 -5.78
N ARG A 335 15.90 -7.54 -4.92
CA ARG A 335 15.66 -8.56 -3.89
C ARG A 335 14.67 -9.61 -4.38
N VAL A 336 14.71 -10.80 -3.81
CA VAL A 336 13.70 -11.84 -4.04
C VAL A 336 12.64 -11.71 -2.95
N ALA A 337 11.39 -11.46 -3.34
CA ALA A 337 10.25 -11.56 -2.44
C ALA A 337 9.51 -12.86 -2.73
N LEU A 338 9.29 -13.68 -1.69
CA LEU A 338 8.65 -15.00 -1.71
C LEU A 338 7.37 -14.96 -0.89
N TYR A 339 6.27 -15.37 -1.49
CA TYR A 339 4.92 -15.31 -0.95
C TYR A 339 4.33 -16.71 -0.90
N PHE A 340 4.13 -17.24 0.29
CA PHE A 340 3.37 -18.48 0.48
C PHE A 340 1.89 -18.12 0.45
N LEU A 341 1.17 -18.58 -0.58
CA LEU A 341 -0.27 -18.38 -0.75
C LEU A 341 -1.10 -19.40 0.02
N THR A 342 -0.56 -20.61 0.19
CA THR A 342 -1.10 -21.65 1.06
C THR A 342 0.05 -22.36 1.75
N PHE A 343 -0.16 -22.78 3.00
CA PHE A 343 0.87 -23.49 3.76
C PHE A 343 0.23 -24.41 4.80
N THR A 344 0.34 -25.72 4.60
CA THR A 344 -0.12 -26.75 5.53
C THR A 344 0.80 -27.94 5.46
N THR A 345 1.61 -28.08 6.50
CA THR A 345 2.56 -29.18 6.71
C THR A 345 2.29 -29.83 8.06
N GLU A 346 2.89 -30.99 8.34
CA GLU A 346 2.83 -31.58 9.67
C GLU A 346 3.51 -30.67 10.69
N PHE A 347 2.79 -30.32 11.75
CA PHE A 347 3.29 -29.40 12.77
C PHE A 347 4.41 -30.05 13.58
N PHE A 348 5.56 -29.36 13.68
CA PHE A 348 6.79 -29.81 14.34
C PHE A 348 7.56 -30.97 13.69
N PHE A 349 7.11 -31.52 12.56
CA PHE A 349 7.79 -32.66 11.92
C PHE A 349 8.20 -32.37 10.48
N ASP A 350 7.36 -31.63 9.74
CA ASP A 350 7.61 -31.28 8.33
C ASP A 350 7.91 -29.80 8.19
N PHE A 351 9.05 -29.46 7.60
CA PHE A 351 9.59 -28.11 7.65
C PHE A 351 9.88 -27.54 6.27
N VAL A 352 9.49 -26.27 6.11
CA VAL A 352 10.01 -25.38 5.07
C VAL A 352 10.98 -24.41 5.72
N VAL A 353 12.23 -24.42 5.28
CA VAL A 353 13.28 -23.50 5.73
C VAL A 353 13.64 -22.56 4.60
N VAL A 354 13.65 -21.26 4.89
CA VAL A 354 13.99 -20.20 3.92
C VAL A 354 15.31 -19.55 4.35
N TYR A 355 16.23 -19.39 3.42
CA TYR A 355 17.58 -18.85 3.63
C TYR A 355 17.82 -17.62 2.75
N ASP A 356 18.49 -16.62 3.31
CA ASP A 356 18.83 -15.36 2.66
C ASP A 356 20.16 -15.50 1.90
N GLY A 357 20.11 -16.11 0.72
CA GLY A 357 21.26 -16.40 -0.12
C GLY A 357 21.01 -17.56 -1.08
N ASP A 358 22.08 -18.15 -1.60
CA ASP A 358 22.04 -19.15 -2.67
C ASP A 358 22.07 -20.61 -2.19
N SER A 359 22.22 -20.86 -0.89
CA SER A 359 22.37 -22.22 -0.35
C SER A 359 21.92 -22.36 1.09
N ALA A 360 21.86 -23.61 1.58
CA ALA A 360 21.57 -23.91 2.98
C ALA A 360 22.67 -23.47 3.97
N SER A 361 23.80 -22.95 3.46
CA SER A 361 24.87 -22.35 4.27
C SER A 361 24.64 -20.86 4.56
N SER A 362 23.72 -20.22 3.82
CA SER A 362 23.35 -18.82 3.99
C SER A 362 22.53 -18.59 5.29
N PRO A 363 22.39 -17.35 5.78
CA PRO A 363 21.60 -17.04 6.96
C PRO A 363 20.15 -17.53 6.85
N LYS A 364 19.61 -18.15 7.89
CA LYS A 364 18.20 -18.59 7.94
C LYS A 364 17.28 -17.38 8.16
N MET A 365 16.30 -17.20 7.28
CA MET A 365 15.22 -16.22 7.44
C MET A 365 14.08 -16.78 8.29
N GLY A 366 13.80 -18.07 8.18
CA GLY A 366 12.76 -18.71 8.96
C GLY A 366 12.67 -20.21 8.76
N ASN A 367 12.02 -20.88 9.72
CA ASN A 367 11.72 -22.31 9.71
C ASN A 367 10.23 -22.48 10.04
N TYR A 368 9.47 -23.05 9.11
CA TYR A 368 8.01 -23.06 9.15
C TYR A 368 7.48 -24.49 9.09
N SER A 369 6.49 -24.78 9.93
CA SER A 369 5.75 -26.06 9.96
C SER A 369 4.30 -25.82 10.39
N GLY A 370 3.43 -26.82 10.19
CA GLY A 370 2.01 -26.74 10.55
C GLY A 370 1.16 -26.04 9.49
N SER A 371 -0.07 -25.68 9.87
CA SER A 371 -0.92 -24.78 9.11
C SER A 371 -0.51 -23.34 9.36
N LYS A 372 -0.09 -22.63 8.31
CA LYS A 372 0.19 -21.20 8.34
C LYS A 372 -0.70 -20.49 7.35
N ASN A 373 -1.10 -19.29 7.73
CA ASN A 373 -1.71 -18.37 6.80
C ASN A 373 -0.74 -17.91 5.74
N PRO A 374 -1.23 -17.29 4.66
CA PRO A 374 -0.37 -16.73 3.63
C PRO A 374 0.62 -15.74 4.25
N PHE A 375 1.88 -15.77 3.84
CA PHE A 375 2.94 -14.94 4.42
C PHE A 375 4.04 -14.65 3.41
N ALA A 376 4.79 -13.57 3.63
CA ALA A 376 5.83 -13.09 2.72
C ALA A 376 7.20 -13.01 3.41
N LEU A 377 8.26 -13.21 2.63
CA LEU A 377 9.65 -13.04 3.02
C LEU A 377 10.41 -12.32 1.90
N THR A 378 11.25 -11.36 2.24
CA THR A 378 12.08 -10.62 1.27
C THR A 378 13.55 -10.78 1.61
N SER A 379 14.35 -11.28 0.67
CA SER A 379 15.81 -11.44 0.84
C SER A 379 16.52 -10.09 0.91
N THR A 380 17.75 -10.08 1.43
CA THR A 380 18.60 -8.88 1.42
C THR A 380 19.32 -8.68 0.09
N GLY A 381 19.56 -9.77 -0.65
CA GLY A 381 20.20 -9.77 -1.97
C GLY A 381 19.34 -10.42 -3.05
N ASN A 382 19.95 -10.69 -4.20
CA ASN A 382 19.26 -11.20 -5.39
C ASN A 382 19.07 -12.73 -5.42
N ASN A 383 19.29 -13.42 -4.29
CA ASN A 383 19.14 -14.86 -4.17
C ASN A 383 18.37 -15.23 -2.89
N MET A 384 17.56 -16.28 -2.98
CA MET A 384 16.89 -16.91 -1.85
C MET A 384 16.88 -18.43 -2.06
N PHE A 385 17.19 -19.19 -1.01
CA PHE A 385 17.18 -20.65 -1.05
C PHE A 385 16.09 -21.20 -0.14
N VAL A 386 15.32 -22.16 -0.63
CA VAL A 386 14.19 -22.76 0.11
C VAL A 386 14.37 -24.26 0.14
N THR A 387 14.17 -24.88 1.30
CA THR A 387 14.14 -26.34 1.44
C THR A 387 12.85 -26.80 2.07
N PHE A 388 12.25 -27.86 1.55
CA PHE A 388 11.15 -28.59 2.15
C PHE A 388 11.59 -30.01 2.52
N LYS A 389 11.33 -30.42 3.76
CA LYS A 389 11.64 -31.78 4.25
C LYS A 389 10.44 -32.35 4.99
N SER A 390 9.99 -33.54 4.60
CA SER A 390 8.96 -34.31 5.33
C SER A 390 9.52 -35.56 6.00
N ASP A 391 8.86 -35.99 7.08
CA ASP A 391 9.19 -37.17 7.87
C ASP A 391 8.50 -38.46 7.36
N HIS A 392 8.44 -39.52 8.16
CA HIS A 392 7.90 -40.82 7.74
C HIS A 392 6.36 -40.94 7.76
N SER A 393 5.61 -39.94 8.21
CA SER A 393 4.15 -40.00 8.44
C SER A 393 3.41 -38.70 8.10
N ASN A 394 2.07 -38.73 8.24
CA ASN A 394 1.16 -37.57 8.22
C ASN A 394 1.39 -36.56 7.10
N THR A 395 0.82 -36.87 5.94
CA THR A 395 0.90 -35.97 4.79
C THR A 395 -0.20 -34.93 4.79
N PHE A 396 0.13 -33.73 4.31
CA PHE A 396 -0.80 -32.62 4.15
C PHE A 396 -0.65 -32.00 2.76
N GLN A 397 -1.51 -31.04 2.43
CA GLN A 397 -1.51 -30.37 1.12
C GLN A 397 -0.16 -29.72 0.77
N GLY A 398 0.63 -29.31 1.76
CA GLY A 398 1.92 -28.66 1.59
C GLY A 398 1.77 -27.17 1.31
N PHE A 399 2.43 -26.66 0.28
CA PHE A 399 2.47 -25.23 0.02
C PHE A 399 2.40 -24.87 -1.47
N ASP A 400 1.82 -23.70 -1.73
CA ASP A 400 1.89 -22.96 -2.98
C ASP A 400 2.56 -21.62 -2.72
N ALA A 401 3.70 -21.36 -3.34
CA ALA A 401 4.41 -20.09 -3.17
C ALA A 401 4.81 -19.47 -4.50
N ARG A 402 4.73 -18.15 -4.57
CA ARG A 402 5.15 -17.34 -5.72
C ARG A 402 6.31 -16.46 -5.32
N PHE A 403 7.21 -16.14 -6.25
CA PHE A 403 8.31 -15.24 -5.97
C PHE A 403 8.55 -14.27 -7.13
N GLN A 404 8.98 -13.06 -6.79
CA GLN A 404 9.23 -12.00 -7.76
C GLN A 404 10.37 -11.08 -7.33
N SER A 405 10.80 -10.23 -8.26
CA SER A 405 11.75 -9.15 -7.99
C SER A 405 11.09 -8.07 -7.14
N SER A 406 11.74 -7.70 -6.04
CA SER A 406 11.38 -6.57 -5.19
C SER A 406 12.51 -5.54 -5.20
N VAL A 407 12.19 -4.27 -4.98
CA VAL A 407 13.13 -3.13 -5.05
C VAL A 407 13.97 -3.02 -3.79
#